data_AF-A0A6N4TPB6-F1
#
_entry.id   AF-A0A6N4TPB6-F1
#
_cell.length_a   1.000
_cell.length_b   1.000
_cell.length_c   1.000
_cell.angle_alpha   90.00
_cell.angle_beta   90.00
_cell.angle_gamma   90.00
#
_symmetry.space_group_name_H-M   'P 1'
#
loop_
_entity.id
_entity.type
_entity.pdbx_description
1 polymer ?
#
loop_
_entity_poly.entity_id
_entity_poly.type
_entity_poly.pdbx_seq_one_letter_code
_entity_poly.pdbx_strand_id
1 'polypeptide(L)' 'MNELKKIRERLGLNQKEMAEHIGVSSSYYYKVESGSQNPSYEFLKKIKKAFPNISIDKVLF' A
#
# COMPACT_ATOMS: atom_id res chain seq x y z
N MET A 1 11.12 -8.22 4.16
CA MET A 1 10.07 -8.45 3.13
C MET A 1 8.89 -7.57 3.52
N ASN A 2 8.58 -6.52 2.75
CA ASN A 2 7.59 -5.49 3.15
C ASN A 2 6.16 -6.07 3.18
N GLU A 3 5.38 -5.81 4.24
CA GLU A 3 3.98 -6.23 4.35
C GLU A 3 3.10 -5.66 3.22
N LEU A 4 3.36 -4.44 2.76
CA LEU A 4 2.66 -3.86 1.60
C LEU A 4 2.86 -4.69 0.33
N LYS A 5 4.08 -5.16 0.10
CA LYS A 5 4.40 -6.03 -1.04
C LYS A 5 3.63 -7.35 -0.94
N LYS A 6 3.56 -7.95 0.25
CA LYS A 6 2.79 -9.20 0.46
C LYS A 6 1.29 -9.00 0.21
N ILE A 7 0.73 -7.89 0.68
CA ILE A 7 -0.68 -7.55 0.46
C ILE A 7 -0.94 -7.41 -1.05
N ARG A 8 -0.11 -6.62 -1.73
CA ARG A 8 -0.22 -6.40 -3.17
C ARG A 8 -0.11 -7.69 -3.97
N GLU A 9 0.86 -8.55 -3.65
CA GLU A 9 1.05 -9.84 -4.32
C GLU A 9 -0.13 -10.80 -4.09
N ARG A 10 -0.73 -10.80 -2.89
CA ARG A 10 -1.95 -11.59 -2.61
C ARG A 10 -3.16 -11.12 -3.41
N LEU A 11 -3.19 -9.84 -3.76
CA LEU A 11 -4.22 -9.26 -4.63
C LEU A 11 -3.92 -9.49 -6.12
N GLY A 12 -2.76 -10.06 -6.47
CA GLY A 12 -2.34 -10.27 -7.85
C GLY A 12 -1.99 -8.99 -8.60
N LEU A 13 -1.73 -7.89 -7.88
CA LEU A 13 -1.53 -6.57 -8.46
C LEU A 13 -0.05 -6.24 -8.63
N ASN A 14 0.28 -5.47 -9.67
CA ASN A 14 1.56 -4.76 -9.75
C ASN A 14 1.49 -3.42 -8.98
N GLN A 15 2.65 -2.78 -8.78
CA GLN A 15 2.74 -1.56 -7.97
C GLN A 15 1.93 -0.39 -8.55
N LYS A 16 1.82 -0.32 -9.88
CA LYS A 16 1.04 0.73 -10.56
C LYS A 16 -0.45 0.51 -10.36
N GLU A 17 -0.94 -0.72 -10.55
CA GLU A 17 -2.35 -1.08 -10.34
C GLU A 17 -2.77 -0.85 -8.88
N MET A 18 -1.92 -1.22 -7.92
CA MET A 18 -2.19 -0.96 -6.51
C MET A 18 -2.29 0.54 -6.22
N ALA A 19 -1.38 1.35 -6.77
CA ALA A 19 -1.40 2.79 -6.62
C ALA A 19 -2.67 3.43 -7.21
N GLU A 20 -3.09 2.96 -8.39
CA GLU A 20 -4.34 3.39 -9.04
C GLU A 20 -5.56 3.01 -8.19
N HIS A 21 -5.62 1.77 -7.67
CA HIS A 21 -6.72 1.30 -6.82
C HIS A 21 -6.91 2.14 -5.56
N ILE A 22 -5.82 2.55 -4.90
CA ILE A 22 -5.89 3.36 -3.69
C ILE A 22 -5.88 4.87 -3.98
N GLY A 23 -5.80 5.27 -5.25
CA GLY A 23 -5.82 6.68 -5.68
C GLY A 23 -4.60 7.48 -5.23
N VAL A 24 -3.40 6.94 -5.44
CA VAL A 24 -2.11 7.65 -5.24
C VAL A 24 -1.22 7.52 -6.47
N SER A 25 -0.16 8.32 -6.55
CA SER A 25 0.80 8.17 -7.65
C SER A 25 1.63 6.90 -7.48
N SER A 26 1.96 6.23 -8.59
CA SER A 26 2.82 5.03 -8.58
C SER A 26 4.19 5.30 -7.96
N SER A 27 4.74 6.51 -8.15
CA SER A 27 6.00 6.92 -7.53
C SER A 27 5.90 6.99 -6.01
N TYR A 28 4.79 7.54 -5.48
CA TYR A 28 4.56 7.57 -4.04
C TYR A 28 4.41 6.16 -3.47
N TYR A 29 3.59 5.33 -4.11
CA TYR A 29 3.43 3.93 -3.71
C TYR A 29 4.76 3.17 -3.70
N TYR A 30 5.60 3.35 -4.74
CA TYR A 30 6.92 2.74 -4.81
C TYR A 30 7.80 3.13 -3.63
N LYS A 31 7.90 4.42 -3.30
CA LYS A 31 8.72 4.91 -2.17
C LYS A 31 8.26 4.34 -0.84
N VAL A 32 6.95 4.18 -0.66
CA VAL A 32 6.37 3.59 0.55
C VAL A 32 6.63 2.08 0.60
N GLU A 33 6.43 1.36 -0.50
CA GLU A 33 6.70 -0.09 -0.56
C GLU A 33 8.20 -0.41 -0.52
N SER A 34 9.08 0.48 -0.96
CA SER A 34 10.54 0.31 -0.85
C SER A 34 11.09 0.67 0.53
N GLY A 35 10.27 1.27 1.41
CA GLY A 35 10.70 1.79 2.71
C GLY A 35 11.51 3.09 2.60
N SER A 36 11.60 3.70 1.41
CA SER A 36 12.30 4.98 1.21
C SER A 36 11.50 6.17 1.76
N GLN A 37 10.21 5.97 2.05
CA GLN A 37 9.33 6.96 2.64
C GLN A 37 8.29 6.29 3.54
N ASN A 38 8.00 6.89 4.69
CA ASN A 38 6.95 6.38 5.58
C ASN A 38 5.55 6.62 4.99
N PRO A 39 4.62 5.67 5.14
CA PRO A 39 3.22 5.87 4.77
C PRO A 39 2.60 6.99 5.60
N SER A 40 1.83 7.86 4.96
CA SER A 40 1.02 8.85 5.68
C SER A 40 -0.25 8.21 6.24
N TYR A 41 -0.89 8.86 7.20
CA TYR A 41 -2.20 8.44 7.70
C TYR A 41 -3.24 8.35 6.56
N GLU A 42 -3.22 9.32 5.62
CA GLU A 42 -4.10 9.31 4.46
C GLU A 42 -3.84 8.14 3.51
N PHE A 43 -2.59 7.71 3.35
CA PHE A 43 -2.26 6.51 2.57
C PHE A 43 -2.86 5.25 3.20
N LEU A 44 -2.72 5.10 4.52
CA LEU A 44 -3.29 3.98 5.26
C LEU A 44 -4.83 3.98 5.18
N LYS A 45 -5.45 5.15 5.30
CA LYS A 45 -6.91 5.32 5.14
C LYS A 45 -7.38 4.94 3.74
N LYS A 46 -6.62 5.30 2.70
CA LYS A 46 -6.90 4.92 1.30
C LYS A 46 -6.82 3.41 1.10
N ILE A 47 -5.79 2.74 1.65
CA ILE A 47 -5.70 1.28 1.62
C ILE A 47 -6.90 0.64 2.32
N LYS A 48 -7.23 1.08 3.55
CA LYS A 48 -8.37 0.54 4.30
C LYS A 48 -9.70 0.76 3.59
N LYS A 49 -9.85 1.88 2.87
CA LYS A 49 -11.04 2.16 2.06
C LYS A 49 -11.13 1.27 0.83
N ALA A 50 -10.03 1.04 0.12
CA ALA A 50 -9.98 0.17 -1.05
C ALA A 50 -10.08 -1.32 -0.68
N PHE A 51 -9.53 -1.70 0.47
CA PHE A 51 -9.42 -3.07 0.93
C PHE A 51 -9.81 -3.20 2.42
N PRO A 52 -11.11 -3.13 2.76
CA PRO A 52 -11.58 -3.13 4.14
C PRO A 52 -11.29 -4.41 4.91
N ASN A 53 -11.08 -5.53 4.21
CA ASN A 53 -10.80 -6.84 4.81
C ASN A 53 -9.30 -7.08 5.07
N ILE A 54 -8.44 -6.13 4.74
CA ILE A 54 -6.98 -6.26 4.91
C ILE A 54 -6.58 -5.55 6.21
N SER A 55 -5.97 -6.31 7.13
CA SER A 55 -5.31 -5.74 8.31
C SER A 55 -4.01 -5.05 7.88
N ILE A 56 -4.00 -3.73 8.00
CA ILE A 56 -2.84 -2.86 7.75
C ILE A 56 -2.06 -2.54 9.05
N ASP A 57 -2.43 -3.17 10.16
CA ASP A 57 -1.85 -2.90 11.49
C ASP A 57 -0.34 -3.21 11.52
N LYS A 58 0.09 -4.14 10.65
CA LYS A 58 1.49 -4.54 10.49
C LYS A 58 2.31 -3.64 9.56
N VAL A 59 1.69 -2.65 8.90
CA VAL A 59 2.39 -1.67 8.04
C VAL A 59 3.00 -0.54 8.89
N LEU A 60 2.63 -0.44 10.17
CA LEU A 60 2.99 0.66 11.07
C LEU A 60 4.28 0.45 11.88
N PHE A 61 5.00 -0.66 11.73
CA PHE A 61 6.14 -1.02 12.59
C PHE A 61 7.30 -1.66 11.82
#